data_AF-A0A7L0MYJ3-F1
#
_entry.id   AF-A0A7L0MYJ3-F1
#
_cell.length_a   1.000
_cell.length_b   1.000
_cell.length_c   1.000
_cell.angle_alpha   90.00
_cell.angle_beta   90.00
_cell.angle_gamma   90.00
#
_symmetry.space_group_name_H-M   'P 1'
#
loop_
_entity.id
_entity.type
_entity.pdbx_description
1 polymer ?
#
loop_
_entity_poly.entity_id
_entity_poly.type
_entity_poly.pdbx_seq_one_letter_code
_entity_poly.pdbx_strand_id
1 'polypeptide(L)'
;VWRYLLNIFPADLTGQERLSHLRRKSSEYLALKAALAASTPPADLHHVASSVRKDVLRTDRAHPYYGGADDDHPHLLALQDLLTTFALAHPRLSYCQGMSDVASPLLAVLDDEAQAYVCFC
;
A
#
# COMPACT_ATOMS: atom_id res chain seq x y z
N VAL A 1 -0.45 -6.86 16.78
CA VAL A 1 0.95 -6.65 17.26
C VAL A 1 1.74 -5.75 16.31
N TRP A 2 1.81 -6.04 15.01
CA TRP A 2 2.53 -5.23 13.99
C TRP A 2 2.28 -3.71 14.05
N ARG A 3 1.03 -3.28 14.24
CA ARG A 3 0.69 -1.85 14.35
C ARG A 3 1.35 -1.14 15.54
N TYR A 4 1.69 -1.85 16.61
CA TYR A 4 2.48 -1.29 17.74
C TYR A 4 3.97 -1.30 17.45
N LEU A 5 4.45 -2.35 16.76
CA LEU A 5 5.87 -2.48 16.40
C LEU A 5 6.31 -1.44 15.36
N LEU A 6 5.40 -1.05 14.48
CA LEU A 6 5.63 -0.01 13.46
C LEU A 6 5.26 1.40 13.95
N ASN A 7 5.07 1.56 15.27
CA ASN A 7 4.81 2.85 15.90
C ASN A 7 3.59 3.63 15.33
N ILE A 8 2.60 2.91 14.79
CA ILE A 8 1.37 3.48 14.20
C ILE A 8 0.50 4.15 15.27
N PHE A 9 0.64 3.72 16.53
CA PHE A 9 -0.11 4.23 17.65
C PHE A 9 0.79 5.01 18.62
N PRO A 10 0.47 6.29 18.89
CA PRO A 10 0.96 6.97 20.08
C PRO A 10 0.73 6.13 21.34
N ALA A 11 1.70 6.15 22.25
CA ALA A 11 1.76 5.25 23.41
C ALA A 11 0.56 5.39 24.38
N ASP A 12 -0.17 6.49 24.30
CA ASP A 12 -1.23 6.93 25.20
C ASP A 12 -2.66 6.65 24.69
N LEU A 13 -2.84 6.11 23.48
CA LEU A 13 -4.19 5.87 22.95
C LEU A 13 -4.87 4.63 23.57
N THR A 14 -6.15 4.75 23.91
CA THR A 14 -7.03 3.63 24.28
C THR A 14 -7.42 2.78 23.06
N GLY A 15 -8.00 1.59 23.28
CA GLY A 15 -8.43 0.70 22.18
C GLY A 15 -9.44 1.35 21.21
N GLN A 16 -10.38 2.15 21.71
CA GLN A 16 -11.37 2.86 20.89
C GLN A 16 -10.75 4.02 20.09
N GLU A 17 -9.81 4.74 20.70
CA GLU A 17 -9.08 5.83 20.03
C GLU A 17 -8.17 5.29 18.94
N ARG A 18 -7.53 4.13 19.15
CA ARG A 18 -6.76 3.42 18.13
C ARG A 18 -7.62 3.05 16.93
N LEU A 19 -8.83 2.55 17.16
CA LEU A 19 -9.77 2.19 16.08
C LEU A 19 -10.19 3.42 15.28
N SER A 20 -10.51 4.52 15.98
CA SER A 20 -10.87 5.80 15.36
C SER A 20 -9.69 6.41 14.59
N HIS A 21 -8.47 6.29 15.12
CA HIS A 21 -7.25 6.75 14.46
C HIS A 21 -7.01 6.00 13.15
N LEU A 22 -7.14 4.68 13.15
CA LEU A 22 -7.00 3.87 11.93
C LEU A 22 -8.04 4.24 10.88
N ARG A 23 -9.32 4.38 11.28
CA ARG A 23 -10.38 4.79 10.36
C ARG A 23 -10.08 6.13 9.69
N ARG A 24 -9.62 7.11 10.48
CA ARG A 24 -9.21 8.42 9.94
C ARG A 24 -8.06 8.28 8.96
N LYS A 25 -7.02 7.51 9.31
CA LYS A 25 -5.86 7.26 8.43
C LYS A 25 -6.24 6.54 7.14
N SER A 26 -7.15 5.58 7.21
CA SER A 26 -7.68 4.92 6.02
C SER A 26 -8.45 5.89 5.12
N SER A 27 -9.27 6.78 5.69
CA SER A 27 -9.96 7.82 4.92
C SER A 27 -8.99 8.83 4.28
N GLU A 28 -7.94 9.23 5.01
CA GLU A 28 -6.87 10.10 4.48
C GLU A 28 -6.17 9.44 3.29
N TYR A 29 -5.86 8.15 3.39
CA TYR A 29 -5.28 7.38 2.30
C TYR A 29 -6.18 7.35 1.05
N LEU A 30 -7.47 7.04 1.22
CA LEU A 30 -8.41 7.00 0.10
C LEU A 30 -8.55 8.35 -0.60
N ALA A 31 -8.60 9.43 0.18
CA ALA A 31 -8.64 10.79 -0.35
C ALA A 31 -7.34 11.14 -1.11
N LEU A 32 -6.17 10.75 -0.57
CA LEU A 32 -4.88 10.95 -1.20
C LEU A 32 -4.78 10.19 -2.53
N LYS A 33 -5.14 8.90 -2.55
CA LYS A 33 -5.14 8.07 -3.77
C LYS A 33 -6.00 8.68 -4.87
N ALA A 34 -7.22 9.12 -4.54
CA ALA A 34 -8.12 9.78 -5.48
C ALA A 34 -7.54 11.11 -5.99
N ALA A 35 -6.99 11.93 -5.10
CA ALA A 35 -6.40 13.23 -5.47
C ALA A 35 -5.18 13.06 -6.37
N LEU A 36 -4.30 12.09 -6.08
CA LEU A 36 -3.12 11.79 -6.90
C LEU A 36 -3.52 11.25 -8.27
N ALA A 37 -4.50 10.35 -8.35
CA ALA A 37 -5.00 9.83 -9.62
C ALA A 37 -5.60 10.95 -10.51
N ALA A 38 -6.26 11.94 -9.90
CA ALA A 38 -6.85 13.06 -10.63
C ALA A 38 -5.84 14.15 -11.05
N SER A 39 -4.77 14.34 -10.27
CA SER A 39 -3.79 15.43 -10.48
C SER A 39 -2.52 15.01 -11.21
N THR A 40 -2.21 13.72 -11.25
CA THR A 40 -1.01 13.21 -11.91
C THR A 40 -1.22 13.12 -13.42
N PRO A 41 -0.29 13.63 -14.26
CA PRO A 41 -0.37 13.45 -15.71
C PRO A 41 -0.45 11.96 -16.10
N PRO A 42 -1.27 11.59 -17.09
CA PRO A 42 -1.44 10.17 -17.47
C PRO A 42 -0.14 9.45 -17.83
N ALA A 43 0.82 10.16 -18.44
CA ALA A 43 2.12 9.60 -18.79
C ALA A 43 2.95 9.23 -17.55
N ASP A 44 2.96 10.11 -16.54
CA ASP A 44 3.71 9.89 -15.31
C ASP A 44 3.08 8.79 -14.47
N LEU A 45 1.73 8.81 -14.36
CA LEU A 45 0.97 7.76 -13.70
C LEU A 45 1.26 6.40 -14.35
N HIS A 46 1.19 6.33 -15.67
CA HIS A 46 1.48 5.10 -16.41
C HIS A 46 2.93 4.64 -16.22
N HIS A 47 3.90 5.56 -16.20
CA HIS A 47 5.31 5.22 -15.98
C HIS A 47 5.55 4.60 -14.60
N VAL A 48 5.01 5.23 -13.55
CA VAL A 48 5.12 4.73 -12.17
C VAL A 48 4.39 3.40 -12.03
N ALA A 49 3.13 3.33 -12.46
CA ALA A 49 2.32 2.12 -12.36
C ALA A 49 2.94 0.94 -13.12
N SER A 50 3.54 1.18 -14.30
CA SER A 50 4.25 0.14 -15.07
C SER A 50 5.49 -0.38 -14.35
N SER A 51 6.21 0.49 -13.65
CA SER A 51 7.40 0.10 -12.89
C SER A 51 7.02 -0.74 -11.67
N VAL A 52 5.98 -0.33 -10.95
CA VAL A 52 5.39 -1.09 -9.83
C VAL A 52 4.87 -2.45 -10.30
N ARG A 53 4.07 -2.48 -11.38
CA ARG A 53 3.41 -3.70 -11.86
C ARG A 53 4.41 -4.80 -12.21
N LYS A 54 5.58 -4.46 -12.77
CA LYS A 54 6.63 -5.45 -13.08
C LYS A 54 7.10 -6.23 -11.86
N ASP A 55 7.17 -5.60 -10.71
CA ASP A 55 7.62 -6.22 -9.47
C ASP A 55 6.47 -6.87 -8.70
N VAL A 56 5.27 -6.29 -8.75
CA VAL A 56 4.05 -6.92 -8.21
C VAL A 56 3.79 -8.27 -8.85
N LEU A 57 3.95 -8.39 -10.18
CA LEU A 57 3.80 -9.68 -10.88
C LEU A 57 4.89 -10.72 -10.53
N ARG A 58 6.00 -10.29 -9.93
CA ARG A 58 7.07 -11.17 -9.43
C ARG A 58 6.95 -11.48 -7.94
N THR A 59 5.97 -10.89 -7.26
CA THR A 59 5.69 -11.18 -5.84
C THR A 59 5.35 -12.67 -5.69
N ASP A 60 5.70 -13.26 -4.55
CA ASP A 60 5.62 -14.71 -4.31
C ASP A 60 4.20 -15.27 -4.53
N ARG A 61 3.99 -15.89 -5.70
CA ARG A 61 2.73 -16.54 -6.10
C ARG A 61 2.52 -17.89 -5.41
N ALA A 62 3.54 -18.45 -4.74
CA ALA A 62 3.38 -19.65 -3.92
C ALA A 62 2.73 -19.32 -2.57
N HIS A 63 2.82 -18.05 -2.12
CA HIS A 63 2.12 -17.61 -0.93
C HIS A 63 0.59 -17.56 -1.17
N PRO A 64 -0.25 -18.23 -0.36
CA PRO A 64 -1.69 -18.34 -0.62
C PRO A 64 -2.41 -17.00 -0.81
N TYR A 65 -1.96 -15.95 -0.12
CA TYR A 65 -2.50 -14.61 -0.25
C TYR A 65 -2.34 -14.01 -1.66
N TYR A 66 -1.22 -14.30 -2.32
CA TYR A 66 -0.97 -13.86 -3.70
C TYR A 66 -1.08 -15.02 -4.69
N GLY A 67 -1.59 -16.18 -4.25
CA GLY A 67 -1.80 -17.33 -5.12
C GLY A 67 -3.01 -17.11 -6.03
N GLY A 68 -2.99 -17.76 -7.18
CA GLY A 68 -4.08 -17.69 -8.16
C GLY A 68 -3.56 -17.76 -9.59
N ALA A 69 -4.43 -18.17 -10.51
CA ALA A 69 -4.10 -18.20 -11.93
C ALA A 69 -4.15 -16.81 -12.57
N ASP A 70 -4.80 -15.85 -11.91
CA ASP A 70 -5.11 -14.54 -12.48
C ASP A 70 -4.15 -13.46 -11.96
N ASP A 71 -3.56 -12.72 -12.88
CA ASP A 71 -2.58 -11.66 -12.59
C ASP A 71 -3.24 -10.34 -12.18
N ASP A 72 -4.57 -10.25 -12.32
CA ASP A 72 -5.39 -9.12 -11.89
C ASP A 72 -6.24 -9.47 -10.64
N HIS A 73 -5.75 -10.40 -9.81
CA HIS A 73 -6.42 -10.74 -8.56
C HIS A 73 -6.43 -9.56 -7.55
N PRO A 74 -7.45 -9.47 -6.68
CA PRO A 74 -7.65 -8.32 -5.80
C PRO A 74 -6.46 -7.92 -4.93
N HIS A 75 -5.67 -8.86 -4.39
CA HIS A 75 -4.55 -8.47 -3.52
C HIS A 75 -3.30 -8.05 -4.30
N LEU A 76 -3.11 -8.50 -5.54
CA LEU A 76 -2.09 -7.94 -6.42
C LEU A 76 -2.45 -6.50 -6.82
N LEU A 77 -3.72 -6.25 -7.13
CA LEU A 77 -4.21 -4.90 -7.40
C LEU A 77 -4.03 -3.99 -6.19
N ALA A 78 -4.37 -4.46 -4.99
CA ALA A 78 -4.15 -3.70 -3.75
C ALA A 78 -2.66 -3.41 -3.50
N LEU A 79 -1.76 -4.36 -3.78
CA LEU A 79 -0.31 -4.14 -3.67
C LEU A 79 0.18 -3.11 -4.69
N GLN A 80 -0.31 -3.19 -5.93
CA GLN A 80 0.00 -2.23 -6.99
C GLN A 80 -0.48 -0.82 -6.61
N ASP A 81 -1.70 -0.70 -6.10
CA ASP A 81 -2.31 0.57 -5.71
C ASP A 81 -1.61 1.21 -4.50
N LEU A 82 -1.25 0.40 -3.50
CA LEU A 82 -0.47 0.84 -2.34
C LEU A 82 0.87 1.47 -2.79
N LEU A 83 1.64 0.74 -3.59
CA LEU A 83 2.97 1.16 -4.04
C LEU A 83 2.92 2.34 -5.01
N THR A 84 1.93 2.36 -5.92
CA THR A 84 1.72 3.48 -6.84
C THR A 84 1.36 4.74 -6.08
N THR A 85 0.44 4.64 -5.11
CA THR A 85 0.06 5.78 -4.24
C THR A 85 1.27 6.28 -3.44
N PHE A 86 2.10 5.39 -2.91
CA PHE A 86 3.32 5.77 -2.20
C PHE A 86 4.29 6.55 -3.08
N ALA A 87 4.57 6.03 -4.28
CA ALA A 87 5.53 6.62 -5.20
C ALA A 87 5.11 8.02 -5.67
N LEU A 88 3.83 8.20 -5.97
CA LEU A 88 3.26 9.49 -6.35
C LEU A 88 3.21 10.48 -5.18
N ALA A 89 2.91 10.02 -3.97
CA ALA A 89 2.90 10.85 -2.77
C ALA A 89 4.31 11.34 -2.36
N HIS A 90 5.34 10.56 -2.66
CA HIS A 90 6.73 10.83 -2.26
C HIS A 90 7.67 10.88 -3.48
N PRO A 91 7.52 11.85 -4.40
CA PRO A 91 8.22 11.82 -5.71
C PRO A 91 9.76 11.87 -5.61
N ARG A 92 10.32 12.34 -4.50
CA ARG A 92 11.78 12.32 -4.25
C ARG A 92 12.33 10.92 -3.99
N LEU A 93 11.53 10.06 -3.37
CA LEU A 93 11.84 8.64 -3.14
C LEU A 93 11.33 7.79 -4.30
N SER A 94 10.08 8.05 -4.71
CA SER A 94 9.34 7.32 -5.73
C SER A 94 9.33 5.80 -5.47
N TYR A 95 9.09 5.01 -6.51
CA TYR A 95 9.20 3.56 -6.47
C TYR A 95 10.62 3.12 -6.84
N CYS A 96 11.21 2.26 -6.02
CA CYS A 96 12.43 1.53 -6.31
C CYS A 96 12.14 0.02 -6.35
N GLN A 97 12.90 -0.69 -7.19
CA GLN A 97 12.77 -2.15 -7.32
C GLN A 97 12.93 -2.84 -5.95
N GLY A 98 12.07 -3.81 -5.65
CA GLY A 98 12.09 -4.57 -4.38
C GLY A 98 11.28 -3.95 -3.24
N MET A 99 10.71 -2.75 -3.41
CA MET A 99 9.76 -2.19 -2.43
C MET A 99 8.48 -3.05 -2.30
N SER A 100 8.15 -3.84 -3.32
CA SER A 100 7.07 -4.83 -3.26
C SER A 100 7.32 -5.92 -2.22
N ASP A 101 8.58 -6.34 -2.04
CA ASP A 101 8.94 -7.42 -1.11
C ASP A 101 8.78 -6.98 0.35
N VAL A 102 8.83 -5.67 0.61
CA VAL A 102 8.57 -5.07 1.92
C VAL A 102 7.07 -4.84 2.14
N ALA A 103 6.36 -4.31 1.13
CA ALA A 103 4.93 -4.02 1.24
C ALA A 103 4.06 -5.29 1.26
N SER A 104 4.49 -6.35 0.57
CA SER A 104 3.73 -7.59 0.39
C SER A 104 3.41 -8.29 1.73
N PRO A 105 4.37 -8.54 2.64
CA PRO A 105 4.07 -9.11 3.95
C PRO A 105 3.15 -8.23 4.81
N LEU A 106 3.28 -6.90 4.73
CA LEU A 106 2.42 -5.98 5.47
C LEU A 106 0.98 -6.11 5.00
N LEU A 107 0.75 -6.13 3.69
CA LEU A 107 -0.57 -6.28 3.11
C LEU A 107 -1.16 -7.66 3.41
N ALA A 108 -0.39 -8.74 3.28
CA ALA A 108 -0.86 -10.10 3.59
C ALA A 108 -1.26 -10.28 5.07
N VAL A 109 -0.59 -9.59 6.00
CA VAL A 109 -0.90 -9.66 7.43
C VAL A 109 -2.08 -8.75 7.81
N LEU A 110 -2.19 -7.59 7.18
CA LEU A 110 -3.21 -6.59 7.53
C LEU A 110 -4.52 -6.77 6.78
N ASP A 111 -4.46 -7.39 5.60
CA ASP A 111 -5.55 -7.60 4.64
C ASP A 111 -6.38 -6.33 4.38
N ASP A 112 -5.69 -5.19 4.34
CA ASP A 112 -6.28 -3.87 4.15
C ASP A 112 -5.22 -2.95 3.53
N GLU A 113 -5.47 -2.51 2.30
CA GLU A 113 -4.59 -1.65 1.51
C GLU A 113 -4.21 -0.36 2.24
N ALA A 114 -5.18 0.31 2.85
CA ALA A 114 -4.98 1.61 3.48
C ALA A 114 -4.16 1.47 4.76
N GLN A 115 -4.43 0.44 5.55
CA GLN A 115 -3.67 0.16 6.76
C GLN A 115 -2.26 -0.32 6.44
N ALA A 116 -2.09 -1.12 5.38
CA ALA A 116 -0.79 -1.53 4.89
C ALA A 116 0.02 -0.33 4.37
N TYR A 117 -0.61 0.61 3.65
CA TYR A 117 0.02 1.86 3.23
C TYR A 117 0.54 2.67 4.43
N VAL A 118 -0.28 2.83 5.47
CA VAL A 118 0.11 3.57 6.69
C VAL A 118 1.25 2.88 7.43
N CYS A 119 1.34 1.55 7.35
CA CYS A 119 2.44 0.78 7.92
C CYS A 119 3.72 0.79 7.07
N PHE A 120 3.57 1.09 5.77
CA PHE A 120 4.66 1.13 4.82
C PHE A 120 5.36 2.50 4.78
N CYS A 121 4.62 3.58 5.09
CA CYS A 121 5.13 4.94 5.23
C CYS A 121 5.89 5.13 6.55
#